data_AF-A0A946BKB2-F1
#
_entry.id   AF-A0A946BKB2-F1
#
_cell.length_a   1.000
_cell.length_b   1.000
_cell.length_c   1.000
_cell.angle_alpha   90.00
_cell.angle_beta   90.00
_cell.angle_gamma   90.00
#
_symmetry.space_group_name_H-M   'P 1'
#
loop_
_entity.id
_entity.type
_entity.pdbx_description
1 polymer ?
#
loop_
_entity_poly.entity_id
_entity_poly.type
_entity_poly.pdbx_seq_one_letter_code
_entity_poly.pdbx_strand_id
1 'polypeptide(L)'
;MLIKVVILIILMTNPVWAQGKMFTLHVPIELAETGFMKHLLPRFSLKTGVRITISLEAGEATFGSDGKPVFRQNDKIWHLSRTNDADTEVFEAWLLSDVGKRTIEAYAPNGNVLFNSDVAQVDEIEVVALTGDLGLGEAVSFEKCGRCHAINETNRMDTIGSSPSFALMRTFPDWQSRFESFFVLRPHPSFTQVKDITEPFPDNLPPPIIPIELTVHEIEAITAYVGSIEPADLGAPIQTQ
;
A
#
# COMPACT_ATOMS: atom_id res chain seq x y z
N MET A 1 28.83 -28.22 -81.43
CA MET A 1 30.01 -27.76 -80.67
C MET A 1 29.60 -26.56 -79.84
N LEU A 2 29.99 -26.58 -78.56
CA LEU A 2 30.05 -25.54 -77.53
C LEU A 2 29.34 -24.19 -77.78
N ILE A 3 28.56 -23.74 -76.80
CA ILE A 3 28.91 -22.62 -75.91
C ILE A 3 28.11 -22.80 -74.61
N LYS A 4 28.81 -23.15 -73.52
CA LYS A 4 28.24 -23.14 -72.16
C LYS A 4 28.39 -21.71 -71.62
N VAL A 5 27.28 -20.98 -71.54
CA VAL A 5 27.25 -19.70 -70.81
C VAL A 5 27.01 -20.02 -69.34
N VAL A 6 28.05 -19.85 -68.52
CA VAL A 6 27.96 -19.90 -67.06
C VAL A 6 27.66 -18.48 -66.59
N ILE A 7 26.44 -18.25 -66.09
CA ILE A 7 26.06 -17.01 -65.43
C ILE A 7 26.55 -17.10 -63.98
N LEU A 8 27.58 -16.32 -63.65
CA LEU A 8 28.08 -16.15 -62.29
C LEU A 8 27.17 -15.16 -61.56
N ILE A 9 26.25 -15.67 -60.74
CA ILE A 9 25.42 -14.85 -59.83
C ILE A 9 26.31 -14.46 -58.65
N ILE A 10 26.80 -13.22 -58.64
CA ILE A 10 27.48 -12.62 -57.49
C ILE A 10 26.40 -12.23 -56.49
N LEU A 11 26.20 -13.04 -55.44
CA LEU A 11 25.40 -12.64 -54.28
C LEU A 11 26.12 -11.50 -53.55
N MET A 12 25.65 -10.28 -53.74
CA MET A 12 25.99 -9.16 -52.85
C MET A 12 25.25 -9.36 -51.53
N THR A 13 25.91 -9.99 -50.57
CA THR A 13 25.48 -10.00 -49.18
C THR A 13 25.70 -8.60 -48.60
N ASN A 14 24.69 -7.75 -48.65
CA ASN A 14 24.67 -6.55 -47.82
C ASN A 14 24.60 -7.00 -46.35
N PRO A 15 25.55 -6.61 -45.47
CA PRO A 15 25.34 -6.81 -44.05
C PRO A 15 24.18 -5.91 -43.65
N VAL A 16 23.03 -6.52 -43.34
CA VAL A 16 21.97 -5.83 -42.60
C VAL A 16 22.60 -5.47 -41.26
N TRP A 17 22.91 -4.20 -41.07
CA TRP A 17 23.30 -3.69 -39.76
C TRP A 17 22.08 -3.86 -38.86
N ALA A 18 22.15 -4.81 -37.93
CA ALA A 18 21.20 -4.86 -36.84
C ALA A 18 21.36 -3.55 -36.07
N GLN A 19 20.44 -2.60 -36.28
CA GLN A 19 20.29 -1.47 -35.37
C GLN A 19 20.06 -2.08 -33.99
N GLY A 20 21.06 -1.97 -33.11
CA GLY A 20 20.98 -2.54 -31.77
C GLY A 20 19.83 -1.86 -31.02
N LYS A 21 19.06 -2.63 -30.26
CA LYS A 21 18.01 -2.09 -29.39
C LYS A 21 18.63 -1.15 -28.37
N MET A 22 18.50 0.16 -28.54
CA MET A 22 19.06 1.15 -27.64
C MET A 22 18.33 2.49 -27.69
N PHE A 23 18.27 3.14 -26.53
CA PHE A 23 17.77 4.51 -26.43
C PHE A 23 18.51 5.29 -25.34
N THR A 24 18.36 6.61 -25.37
CA THR A 24 18.93 7.51 -24.35
C THR A 24 17.89 7.84 -23.28
N LEU A 25 18.26 7.68 -22.01
CA LEU A 25 17.41 8.01 -20.85
C LEU A 25 17.96 9.26 -20.15
N HIS A 26 17.14 10.30 -20.05
CA HIS A 26 17.42 11.43 -19.16
C HIS A 26 17.06 11.09 -17.72
N VAL A 27 18.01 11.30 -16.81
CA VAL A 27 17.82 11.09 -15.37
C VAL A 27 18.22 12.37 -14.63
N PRO A 28 17.29 13.02 -13.90
CA PRO A 28 17.60 14.17 -13.08
C PRO A 28 18.68 13.85 -12.04
N ILE A 29 19.52 14.84 -11.73
CA ILE A 29 20.71 14.64 -10.88
C ILE A 29 20.36 14.07 -9.50
N GLU A 30 19.26 14.53 -8.90
CA GLU A 30 18.73 14.04 -7.62
C GLU A 30 18.45 12.53 -7.63
N LEU A 31 18.03 11.97 -8.77
CA LEU A 31 17.77 10.56 -8.94
C LEU A 31 19.04 9.80 -9.30
N ALA A 32 19.93 10.39 -10.10
CA ALA A 32 21.21 9.81 -10.47
C ALA A 32 22.13 9.60 -9.24
N GLU A 33 22.16 10.57 -8.32
CA GLU A 33 22.99 10.55 -7.11
C GLU A 33 22.57 9.47 -6.11
N THR A 34 21.31 9.03 -6.14
CA THR A 34 20.85 7.92 -5.28
C THR A 34 21.59 6.61 -5.55
N GLY A 35 22.15 6.42 -6.76
CA GLY A 35 22.73 5.17 -7.21
C GLY A 35 21.71 4.16 -7.75
N PHE A 36 20.41 4.49 -7.74
CA PHE A 36 19.32 3.62 -8.18
C PHE A 36 19.48 3.13 -9.62
N MET A 37 19.91 4.00 -10.54
CA MET A 37 20.10 3.63 -11.95
C MET A 37 21.14 2.52 -12.15
N LYS A 38 22.16 2.47 -11.28
CA LYS A 38 23.19 1.40 -11.31
C LYS A 38 22.61 0.04 -10.90
N HIS A 39 21.51 0.04 -10.16
CA HIS A 39 20.77 -1.18 -9.80
C HIS A 39 19.71 -1.54 -10.85
N LEU A 40 18.96 -0.55 -11.33
CA LEU A 40 17.80 -0.75 -12.20
C LEU A 40 18.19 -1.16 -13.63
N LEU A 41 19.05 -0.37 -14.29
CA LEU A 41 19.28 -0.47 -15.73
C LEU A 41 19.94 -1.80 -16.17
N PRO A 42 20.90 -2.38 -15.41
CA PRO A 42 21.48 -3.67 -15.78
C PRO A 42 20.45 -4.81 -15.80
N ARG A 43 19.48 -4.78 -14.87
CA ARG A 43 18.45 -5.82 -14.74
C ARG A 43 17.41 -5.72 -15.87
N PHE A 44 17.02 -4.51 -16.22
CA PHE A 44 16.21 -4.27 -17.42
C PHE A 44 16.94 -4.80 -18.67
N SER A 45 18.17 -4.35 -18.89
CA SER A 45 18.95 -4.70 -20.09
C SER A 45 19.16 -6.21 -20.22
N LEU A 46 19.40 -6.89 -19.10
CA LEU A 46 19.53 -8.35 -19.06
C LEU A 46 18.23 -9.08 -19.45
N LYS A 47 17.07 -8.55 -19.03
CA LYS A 47 15.77 -9.16 -19.28
C LYS A 47 15.25 -8.91 -20.69
N THR A 48 15.53 -7.75 -21.27
CA THR A 48 14.91 -7.28 -22.52
C THR A 48 15.87 -7.23 -23.70
N GLY A 49 17.18 -7.22 -23.45
CA GLY A 49 18.21 -7.03 -24.47
C GLY A 49 18.34 -5.59 -24.99
N VAL A 50 17.54 -4.65 -24.45
CA VAL A 50 17.58 -3.22 -24.80
C VAL A 50 18.67 -2.54 -23.98
N ARG A 51 19.57 -1.81 -24.63
CA ARG A 51 20.63 -1.04 -23.95
C ARG A 51 20.17 0.39 -23.67
N ILE A 52 20.49 0.91 -22.49
CA ILE A 52 20.14 2.29 -22.10
C ILE A 52 21.42 3.08 -21.86
N THR A 53 21.50 4.27 -22.44
CA THR A 53 22.56 5.25 -22.14
C THR A 53 21.98 6.39 -21.32
N ILE A 54 22.60 6.75 -20.19
CA ILE A 54 22.15 7.89 -19.38
C ILE A 54 22.67 9.19 -20.00
N SER A 55 21.81 10.19 -20.10
CA SER A 55 22.13 11.56 -20.49
C SER A 55 21.65 12.54 -19.42
N LEU A 56 22.39 13.63 -19.22
CA LEU A 56 22.05 14.69 -18.26
C LEU A 56 21.34 15.88 -18.92
N GLU A 57 21.23 15.91 -20.24
CA GLU A 57 20.62 17.03 -20.97
C GLU A 57 19.23 16.66 -21.51
N ALA A 58 19.17 15.61 -22.33
CA ALA A 58 17.94 15.12 -22.92
C ALA A 58 18.03 13.62 -23.25
N GLY A 59 16.89 12.96 -23.33
CA GLY A 59 16.77 11.55 -23.68
C GLY A 59 15.44 11.26 -24.37
N GLU A 60 15.40 10.15 -25.09
CA GLU A 60 14.18 9.60 -25.71
C GLU A 60 13.17 9.15 -24.64
N ALA A 61 13.64 8.79 -23.46
CA ALA A 61 12.81 8.71 -22.26
C ALA A 61 13.40 9.59 -21.16
N THR A 62 12.56 10.11 -20.28
CA THR A 62 12.94 11.07 -19.24
C THR A 62 12.18 10.77 -17.94
N PHE A 63 12.92 10.57 -16.85
CA PHE A 63 12.33 10.58 -15.51
C PHE A 63 12.08 12.02 -15.04
N GLY A 64 10.92 12.29 -14.47
CA GLY A 64 10.56 13.63 -13.99
C GLY A 64 9.17 13.69 -13.37
N SER A 65 8.49 14.82 -13.53
CA SER A 65 7.11 15.05 -13.07
C SER A 65 6.04 14.73 -14.10
N ASP A 66 6.42 14.56 -15.37
CA ASP A 66 5.49 14.40 -16.49
C ASP A 66 5.53 12.98 -17.07
N GLY A 67 4.40 12.51 -17.59
CA GLY A 67 4.26 11.21 -18.24
C GLY A 67 3.55 10.18 -17.36
N LYS A 68 3.96 8.91 -17.48
CA LYS A 68 3.34 7.79 -16.75
C LYS A 68 3.98 7.64 -15.36
N PRO A 69 3.22 7.59 -14.25
CA PRO A 69 3.80 7.33 -12.94
C PRO A 69 4.37 5.91 -12.88
N VAL A 70 5.60 5.76 -12.39
CA VAL A 70 6.35 4.49 -12.44
C VAL A 70 6.86 4.02 -11.08
N PHE A 71 7.22 4.94 -10.18
CA PHE A 71 7.59 4.64 -8.79
C PHE A 71 7.55 5.91 -7.94
N ARG A 72 7.68 5.74 -6.63
CA ARG A 72 7.69 6.83 -5.66
C ARG A 72 8.98 6.80 -4.83
N GLN A 73 9.43 7.97 -4.40
CA GLN A 73 10.50 8.17 -3.42
C GLN A 73 9.95 9.07 -2.32
N ASN A 74 9.68 8.52 -1.13
CA ASN A 74 8.92 9.20 -0.07
C ASN A 74 7.58 9.72 -0.62
N ASP A 75 7.34 11.04 -0.66
CA ASP A 75 6.11 11.65 -1.20
C ASP A 75 6.21 12.01 -2.68
N LYS A 76 7.41 11.94 -3.27
CA LYS A 76 7.65 12.33 -4.66
C LYS A 76 7.34 11.18 -5.61
N ILE A 77 6.36 11.36 -6.49
CA ILE A 77 6.05 10.41 -7.57
C ILE A 77 6.92 10.73 -8.78
N TRP A 78 7.71 9.73 -9.19
CA TRP A 78 8.50 9.77 -10.40
C TRP A 78 7.67 9.28 -11.58
N HIS A 79 7.63 10.11 -12.61
CA HIS A 79 6.97 9.83 -13.87
C HIS A 79 8.01 9.56 -14.95
N LEU A 80 7.65 8.71 -15.91
CA LEU A 80 8.41 8.48 -17.12
C LEU A 80 7.66 9.10 -18.29
N SER A 81 8.28 10.10 -18.93
CA SER A 81 7.87 10.57 -20.25
C SER A 81 8.76 9.89 -21.30
N ARG A 82 8.21 9.59 -22.47
CA ARG A 82 8.93 8.92 -23.55
C ARG A 82 8.47 9.35 -24.93
N THR A 83 9.35 9.21 -25.90
CA THR A 83 9.01 9.25 -27.32
C THR A 83 8.21 8.00 -27.71
N ASN A 84 7.56 8.04 -28.87
CA ASN A 84 6.84 6.88 -29.39
C ASN A 84 7.81 5.93 -30.12
N ASP A 85 8.74 5.34 -29.37
CA ASP A 85 9.70 4.33 -29.84
C ASP A 85 9.50 2.98 -29.13
N ALA A 86 9.67 1.88 -29.86
CA ALA A 86 9.40 0.53 -29.35
C ALA A 86 10.29 0.15 -28.15
N ASP A 87 11.54 0.60 -28.11
CA ASP A 87 12.45 0.26 -27.01
C ASP A 87 12.10 1.06 -25.74
N THR A 88 11.65 2.31 -25.88
CA THR A 88 11.16 3.12 -24.76
C THR A 88 9.84 2.60 -24.19
N GLU A 89 8.96 2.05 -25.04
CA GLU A 89 7.71 1.40 -24.62
C GLU A 89 8.00 0.13 -23.82
N VAL A 90 8.97 -0.68 -24.26
CA VAL A 90 9.41 -1.87 -23.53
C VAL A 90 9.95 -1.49 -22.15
N PHE A 91 10.64 -0.36 -22.01
CA PHE A 91 11.13 0.13 -20.72
C PHE A 91 9.99 0.52 -19.77
N GLU A 92 9.03 1.33 -20.25
CA GLU A 92 7.84 1.70 -19.47
C GLU A 92 7.04 0.47 -19.02
N ALA A 93 6.76 -0.44 -19.95
CA ALA A 93 6.03 -1.67 -19.66
C ALA A 93 6.77 -2.56 -18.66
N TRP A 94 8.10 -2.63 -18.75
CA TRP A 94 8.90 -3.39 -17.81
C TRP A 94 8.86 -2.79 -16.40
N LEU A 95 8.99 -1.47 -16.25
CA LEU A 95 8.91 -0.80 -14.94
C LEU A 95 7.59 -1.11 -14.21
N LEU A 96 6.49 -1.16 -14.97
CA LEU A 96 5.15 -1.41 -14.43
C LEU A 96 4.82 -2.90 -14.24
N SER A 97 5.68 -3.81 -14.72
CA SER A 97 5.52 -5.25 -14.54
C SER A 97 5.93 -5.72 -13.15
N ASP A 98 5.48 -6.90 -12.72
CA ASP A 98 5.87 -7.50 -11.43
C ASP A 98 7.40 -7.59 -11.24
N VAL A 99 8.14 -7.86 -12.32
CA VAL A 99 9.60 -7.95 -12.28
C VAL A 99 10.23 -6.57 -12.08
N GLY A 100 9.70 -5.54 -12.76
CA GLY A 100 10.13 -4.16 -12.59
C GLY A 100 9.85 -3.68 -11.16
N LYS A 101 8.61 -3.84 -10.71
CA LYS A 101 8.16 -3.50 -9.35
C LYS A 101 9.04 -4.10 -8.25
N ARG A 102 9.26 -5.42 -8.29
CA ARG A 102 10.17 -6.09 -7.35
C ARG A 102 11.61 -5.58 -7.45
N THR A 103 12.07 -5.22 -8.64
CA THR A 103 13.42 -4.67 -8.81
C THR A 103 13.56 -3.29 -8.17
N ILE A 104 12.54 -2.44 -8.32
CA ILE A 104 12.45 -1.11 -7.71
C ILE A 104 12.51 -1.24 -6.18
N GLU A 105 11.67 -2.10 -5.61
CA GLU A 105 11.56 -2.30 -4.16
C GLU A 105 12.77 -3.02 -3.55
N ALA A 106 13.47 -3.85 -4.33
CA ALA A 106 14.71 -4.50 -3.87
C ALA A 106 15.89 -3.54 -3.74
N TYR A 107 15.76 -2.27 -4.14
CA TYR A 107 16.81 -1.28 -3.95
C TYR A 107 16.79 -0.72 -2.52
N ALA A 108 17.59 -1.34 -1.66
CA ALA A 108 17.69 -1.00 -0.25
C ALA A 108 19.15 -0.63 0.16
N PRO A 109 19.67 0.54 -0.27
CA PRO A 109 20.98 1.00 0.20
C PRO A 109 20.98 1.12 1.73
N ASN A 110 22.00 0.57 2.38
CA ASN A 110 22.12 0.50 3.84
C ASN A 110 20.95 -0.24 4.54
N GLY A 111 20.23 -1.11 3.83
CA GLY A 111 19.12 -1.89 4.38
C GLY A 111 17.76 -1.19 4.38
N ASN A 112 17.69 0.06 3.93
CA ASN A 112 16.44 0.84 3.87
C ASN A 112 15.94 0.92 2.43
N VAL A 113 14.71 0.45 2.18
CA VAL A 113 14.06 0.56 0.85
C VAL A 113 13.84 2.05 0.53
N LEU A 114 14.40 2.51 -0.59
CA LEU A 114 14.37 3.93 -0.97
C LEU A 114 13.25 4.27 -1.97
N PHE A 115 12.80 3.29 -2.76
CA PHE A 115 11.77 3.48 -3.79
C PHE A 115 10.65 2.45 -3.63
N ASN A 116 9.42 2.90 -3.88
CA ASN A 116 8.22 2.08 -3.83
C ASN A 116 7.59 2.01 -5.23
N SER A 117 7.15 0.83 -5.65
CA SER A 117 6.54 0.64 -6.97
C SER A 117 5.02 0.91 -6.99
N ASP A 118 4.41 1.01 -5.80
CA ASP A 118 3.07 1.50 -5.61
C ASP A 118 3.07 3.03 -5.69
N VAL A 119 2.56 3.51 -6.82
CA VAL A 119 2.34 4.93 -7.11
C VAL A 119 0.94 5.38 -6.73
N ALA A 120 0.09 4.48 -6.23
CA ALA A 120 -1.10 4.91 -5.53
C ALA A 120 -0.62 5.67 -4.29
N GLN A 121 -1.15 6.87 -4.10
CA GLN A 121 -0.98 7.65 -2.89
C GLN A 121 -1.50 6.76 -1.75
N VAL A 122 -0.58 6.07 -1.05
CA VAL A 122 -0.80 5.80 0.36
C VAL A 122 -0.76 7.21 0.92
N ASP A 123 -1.95 7.81 1.00
CA ASP A 123 -2.18 8.91 1.91
C ASP A 123 -1.46 8.46 3.18
N GLU A 124 -0.45 9.24 3.56
CA GLU A 124 0.01 9.26 4.93
C GLU A 124 -1.26 9.12 5.75
N ILE A 125 -1.39 8.02 6.50
CA ILE A 125 -2.51 7.85 7.40
C ILE A 125 -2.37 9.09 8.27
N GLU A 126 -3.14 10.13 7.94
CA GLU A 126 -3.35 11.26 8.79
C GLU A 126 -3.93 10.56 10.00
N VAL A 127 -3.07 10.30 10.98
CA VAL A 127 -3.51 9.93 12.30
C VAL A 127 -4.23 11.19 12.72
N VAL A 128 -5.50 11.31 12.31
CA VAL A 128 -6.44 12.27 12.85
C VAL A 128 -6.29 12.03 14.32
N ALA A 129 -5.64 12.98 15.00
CA ALA A 129 -5.30 12.81 16.39
C ALA A 129 -6.63 12.53 17.09
N LEU A 130 -6.80 11.31 17.60
CA LEU A 130 -8.00 10.96 18.33
C LEU A 130 -7.94 11.77 19.63
N THR A 131 -8.69 12.88 19.65
CA THR A 131 -8.60 13.91 20.70
C THR A 131 -9.47 13.59 21.91
N GLY A 132 -10.12 12.42 21.95
CA GLY A 132 -10.92 11.96 23.08
C GLY A 132 -10.08 11.73 24.34
N ASP A 133 -10.71 11.85 25.51
CA ASP A 133 -10.07 11.60 26.80
C ASP A 133 -9.78 10.10 26.98
N LEU A 134 -8.50 9.73 26.97
CA LEU A 134 -8.06 8.33 27.08
C LEU A 134 -8.44 7.70 28.42
N GLY A 135 -8.37 8.45 29.52
CA GLY A 135 -8.68 7.95 30.85
C GLY A 135 -10.18 7.70 31.00
N LEU A 136 -11.01 8.62 30.49
CA LEU A 136 -12.45 8.39 30.38
C LEU A 136 -12.75 7.20 29.48
N GLY A 137 -12.08 7.11 28.32
CA GLY A 137 -12.27 6.03 27.36
C GLY A 137 -11.98 4.65 27.94
N GLU A 138 -10.87 4.51 28.68
CA GLU A 138 -10.53 3.28 29.38
C GLU A 138 -11.58 2.93 30.44
N ALA A 139 -11.93 3.90 31.31
CA ALA A 139 -12.87 3.70 32.39
C ALA A 139 -14.26 3.27 31.88
N VAL A 140 -14.79 3.96 30.88
CA VAL A 140 -16.09 3.65 30.28
C VAL A 140 -16.04 2.31 29.54
N SER A 141 -14.95 2.02 28.82
CA SER A 141 -14.78 0.71 28.16
C SER A 141 -14.79 -0.42 29.17
N PHE A 142 -14.08 -0.25 30.29
CA PHE A 142 -14.03 -1.23 31.37
C PHE A 142 -15.41 -1.43 32.00
N GLU A 143 -16.07 -0.34 32.38
CA GLU A 143 -17.37 -0.39 33.06
C GLU A 143 -18.48 -0.97 32.16
N LYS A 144 -18.57 -0.50 30.91
CA LYS A 144 -19.72 -0.77 30.04
C LYS A 144 -19.49 -1.94 29.09
N CYS A 145 -18.24 -2.23 28.72
CA CYS A 145 -17.91 -3.30 27.76
C CYS A 145 -17.14 -4.46 28.39
N GLY A 146 -16.51 -4.25 29.56
CA GLY A 146 -15.53 -5.16 30.16
C GLY A 146 -16.05 -6.53 30.60
N ARG A 147 -17.38 -6.69 30.75
CA ARG A 147 -17.97 -8.01 30.99
C ARG A 147 -17.85 -8.95 29.79
N CYS A 148 -17.89 -8.39 28.58
CA CYS A 148 -17.88 -9.16 27.34
C CYS A 148 -16.51 -9.09 26.65
N HIS A 149 -15.89 -7.90 26.62
CA HIS A 149 -14.65 -7.65 25.90
C HIS A 149 -13.48 -7.50 26.87
N ALA A 150 -12.35 -8.14 26.57
CA ALA A 150 -11.09 -7.81 27.23
C ALA A 150 -10.66 -6.40 26.77
N ILE A 151 -10.58 -5.48 27.73
CA ILE A 151 -10.34 -4.03 27.51
C ILE A 151 -8.86 -3.71 27.70
N ASN A 152 -8.25 -4.29 28.72
CA ASN A 152 -6.82 -4.19 29.03
C ASN A 152 -6.38 -5.48 29.74
N GLU A 153 -5.12 -5.53 30.20
CA GLU A 153 -4.59 -6.71 30.88
C GLU A 153 -5.30 -7.04 32.20
N THR A 154 -5.96 -6.07 32.85
CA THR A 154 -6.59 -6.28 34.16
C THR A 154 -7.84 -7.17 34.09
N ASN A 155 -8.59 -7.15 32.99
CA ASN A 155 -9.76 -8.02 32.80
C ASN A 155 -9.58 -9.11 31.73
N ARG A 156 -8.36 -9.29 31.19
CA ARG A 156 -8.08 -10.22 30.09
C ARG A 156 -8.62 -11.64 30.33
N MET A 157 -8.54 -12.12 31.57
CA MET A 157 -8.97 -13.46 31.98
C MET A 157 -10.32 -13.48 32.71
N ASP A 158 -11.01 -12.34 32.80
CA ASP A 158 -12.26 -12.15 33.56
C ASP A 158 -13.45 -11.77 32.66
N THR A 159 -13.38 -12.14 31.38
CA THR A 159 -14.43 -11.85 30.39
C THR A 159 -15.12 -13.13 29.93
N ILE A 160 -16.26 -13.00 29.25
CA ILE A 160 -17.02 -14.15 28.70
C ILE A 160 -16.23 -14.99 27.67
N GLY A 161 -15.12 -14.47 27.13
CA GLY A 161 -14.22 -15.18 26.22
C GLY A 161 -14.76 -15.42 24.79
N SER A 162 -16.05 -15.17 24.54
CA SER A 162 -16.69 -15.36 23.24
C SER A 162 -16.77 -14.09 22.39
N SER A 163 -16.38 -12.94 22.92
CA SER A 163 -16.32 -11.66 22.19
C SER A 163 -14.86 -11.26 21.94
N PRO A 164 -14.55 -10.60 20.80
CA PRO A 164 -13.17 -10.22 20.49
C PRO A 164 -12.63 -9.20 21.50
N SER A 165 -11.35 -9.29 21.88
CA SER A 165 -10.73 -8.24 22.71
C SER A 165 -10.60 -6.92 21.95
N PHE A 166 -10.43 -5.82 22.66
CA PHE A 166 -10.15 -4.52 22.02
C PHE A 166 -8.86 -4.55 21.20
N ALA A 167 -7.81 -5.19 21.73
CA ALA A 167 -6.56 -5.43 21.01
C ALA A 167 -6.74 -6.28 19.74
N LEU A 168 -7.63 -7.29 19.76
CA LEU A 168 -7.96 -8.06 18.56
C LEU A 168 -8.69 -7.21 17.54
N MET A 169 -9.67 -6.41 17.96
CA MET A 169 -10.39 -5.49 17.05
C MET A 169 -9.45 -4.45 16.43
N ARG A 170 -8.38 -4.04 17.12
CA ARG A 170 -7.34 -3.15 16.58
C ARG A 170 -6.55 -3.72 15.40
N THR A 171 -6.64 -5.02 15.14
CA THR A 171 -6.03 -5.66 13.96
C THR A 171 -6.83 -5.43 12.67
N PHE A 172 -8.09 -4.98 12.76
CA PHE A 172 -8.93 -4.79 11.57
C PHE A 172 -8.54 -3.52 10.81
N PRO A 173 -8.42 -3.56 9.47
CA PRO A 173 -8.08 -2.36 8.69
C PRO A 173 -9.07 -1.20 8.88
N ASP A 174 -10.32 -1.50 9.19
CA ASP A 174 -11.42 -0.55 9.36
C ASP A 174 -11.80 -0.30 10.83
N TRP A 175 -10.93 -0.68 11.79
CA TRP A 175 -11.23 -0.62 13.23
C TRP A 175 -11.76 0.76 13.66
N GLN A 176 -11.12 1.85 13.25
CA GLN A 176 -11.47 3.20 13.68
C GLN A 176 -12.91 3.55 13.26
N SER A 177 -13.23 3.31 11.99
CA SER A 177 -14.57 3.56 11.45
C SER A 177 -15.66 2.76 12.18
N ARG A 178 -15.34 1.55 12.68
CA ARG A 178 -16.28 0.71 13.43
C ARG A 178 -16.61 1.31 14.80
N PHE A 179 -15.63 1.91 15.47
CA PHE A 179 -15.83 2.57 16.76
C PHE A 179 -16.50 3.95 16.59
N GLU A 180 -16.07 4.74 15.61
CA GLU A 180 -16.69 6.04 15.31
C GLU A 180 -18.16 5.91 14.90
N SER A 181 -18.48 4.88 14.13
CA SER A 181 -19.84 4.60 13.65
C SER A 181 -20.60 3.61 14.54
N PHE A 182 -20.24 3.50 15.83
CA PHE A 182 -20.82 2.51 16.76
C PHE A 182 -22.35 2.53 16.78
N PHE A 183 -22.95 3.72 16.82
CA PHE A 183 -24.42 3.90 16.84
C PHE A 183 -25.09 3.62 15.48
N VAL A 184 -24.33 3.60 14.39
CA VAL A 184 -24.83 3.22 13.05
C VAL A 184 -24.76 1.71 12.87
N LEU A 185 -23.59 1.11 13.15
CA LEU A 185 -23.36 -0.33 13.03
C LEU A 185 -24.16 -1.12 14.06
N ARG A 186 -24.35 -0.56 15.26
CA ARG A 186 -25.10 -1.13 16.39
C ARG A 186 -24.74 -2.61 16.62
N PRO A 187 -23.50 -2.92 17.02
CA PRO A 187 -23.01 -4.30 17.09
C PRO A 187 -23.81 -5.20 18.05
N HIS A 188 -24.43 -4.61 19.08
CA HIS A 188 -25.28 -5.32 20.04
C HIS A 188 -26.58 -4.52 20.26
N PRO A 189 -27.46 -4.47 19.24
CA PRO A 189 -28.60 -3.55 19.21
C PRO A 189 -29.68 -3.91 20.24
N SER A 190 -29.66 -5.15 20.75
CA SER A 190 -30.66 -5.65 21.69
C SER A 190 -30.48 -5.14 23.12
N PHE A 191 -29.35 -4.52 23.46
CA PHE A 191 -29.07 -4.04 24.81
C PHE A 191 -28.14 -2.81 24.85
N THR A 192 -27.93 -2.12 23.74
CA THR A 192 -27.18 -0.84 23.72
C THR A 192 -28.05 0.30 23.27
N GLN A 193 -27.86 1.45 23.91
CA GLN A 193 -28.51 2.70 23.54
C GLN A 193 -27.49 3.84 23.58
N VAL A 194 -27.58 4.73 22.61
CA VAL A 194 -26.80 5.95 22.57
C VAL A 194 -27.75 7.12 22.80
N LYS A 195 -27.50 7.85 23.88
CA LYS A 195 -28.30 8.97 24.32
C LYS A 195 -28.47 9.98 23.19
N ASP A 196 -29.70 10.43 23.00
CA ASP A 196 -30.12 11.41 21.98
C ASP A 196 -29.92 10.95 20.52
N ILE A 197 -29.54 9.68 20.28
CA ILE A 197 -29.27 9.12 18.94
C ILE A 197 -30.13 7.89 18.66
N THR A 198 -30.21 6.92 19.58
CA THR A 198 -30.99 5.70 19.38
C THR A 198 -32.35 5.80 20.05
N GLU A 199 -33.38 5.28 19.39
CA GLU A 199 -34.72 5.14 19.95
C GLU A 199 -34.74 4.25 21.22
N PRO A 200 -35.74 4.44 22.11
CA PRO A 200 -35.99 3.55 23.22
C PRO A 200 -36.32 2.13 22.76
N PHE A 201 -36.01 1.13 23.60
CA PHE A 201 -36.49 -0.23 23.36
C PHE A 201 -38.02 -0.27 23.33
N PRO A 202 -38.64 -0.94 22.35
CA PRO A 202 -40.09 -1.10 22.32
C PRO A 202 -40.60 -1.83 23.58
N ASP A 203 -41.74 -1.39 24.12
CA ASP A 203 -42.35 -1.99 25.33
C ASP A 203 -42.59 -3.50 25.21
N ASN A 204 -42.85 -3.99 23.99
CA ASN A 204 -43.09 -5.40 23.70
C ASN A 204 -41.80 -6.22 23.45
N LEU A 205 -40.63 -5.59 23.45
CA LEU A 205 -39.32 -6.20 23.21
C LEU A 205 -38.28 -5.62 24.20
N PRO A 206 -38.44 -5.88 25.52
CA PRO A 206 -37.50 -5.38 26.50
C PRO A 206 -36.10 -6.00 26.29
N PRO A 207 -35.03 -5.26 26.63
CA PRO A 207 -33.67 -5.74 26.50
C PRO A 207 -33.42 -6.95 27.41
N PRO A 208 -32.59 -7.92 26.98
CA PRO A 208 -32.36 -9.17 27.73
C PRO A 208 -31.46 -8.98 28.96
N ILE A 209 -30.81 -7.83 29.09
CA ILE A 209 -29.97 -7.41 30.22
C ILE A 209 -30.22 -5.93 30.51
N ILE A 210 -29.68 -5.42 31.63
CA ILE A 210 -29.62 -3.97 31.88
C ILE A 210 -28.92 -3.30 30.70
N PRO A 211 -29.54 -2.34 30.01
CA PRO A 211 -28.94 -1.66 28.87
C PRO A 211 -27.62 -1.00 29.20
N ILE A 212 -26.71 -1.09 28.24
CA ILE A 212 -25.52 -0.24 28.20
C ILE A 212 -25.94 1.07 27.51
N GLU A 213 -25.95 2.13 28.30
CA GLU A 213 -26.22 3.49 27.82
C GLU A 213 -24.91 4.22 27.58
N LEU A 214 -24.75 4.82 26.40
CA LEU A 214 -23.57 5.58 25.99
C LEU A 214 -23.97 6.99 25.55
N THR A 215 -23.05 7.93 25.67
CA THR A 215 -23.14 9.24 25.00
C THR A 215 -22.18 9.30 23.81
N VAL A 216 -22.40 10.24 22.89
CA VAL A 216 -21.45 10.47 21.79
C VAL A 216 -20.05 10.81 22.32
N HIS A 217 -19.96 11.62 23.37
CA HIS A 217 -18.69 11.96 24.02
C HIS A 217 -17.96 10.74 24.60
N GLU A 218 -18.69 9.80 25.19
CA GLU A 218 -18.11 8.54 25.66
C GLU A 218 -17.65 7.66 24.49
N ILE A 219 -18.36 7.64 23.37
CA ILE A 219 -17.94 6.91 22.16
C ILE A 219 -16.65 7.51 21.59
N GLU A 220 -16.52 8.84 21.56
CA GLU A 220 -15.28 9.53 21.17
C GLU A 220 -14.11 9.17 22.09
N ALA A 221 -14.34 9.17 23.41
CA ALA A 221 -13.35 8.78 24.41
C ALA A 221 -12.93 7.30 24.26
N ILE A 222 -13.89 6.38 24.09
CA ILE A 222 -13.64 4.96 23.82
C ILE A 222 -12.81 4.80 22.55
N THR A 223 -13.17 5.50 21.47
CA THR A 223 -12.46 5.43 20.19
C THR A 223 -11.01 5.88 20.35
N ALA A 224 -10.77 6.98 21.06
CA ALA A 224 -9.43 7.47 21.37
C ALA A 224 -8.62 6.47 22.20
N TYR A 225 -9.23 5.93 23.26
CA TYR A 225 -8.60 4.89 24.08
C TYR A 225 -8.23 3.66 23.24
N VAL A 226 -9.16 3.14 22.43
CA VAL A 226 -8.91 2.00 21.55
C VAL A 226 -7.77 2.28 20.57
N GLY A 227 -7.71 3.49 20.01
CA GLY A 227 -6.61 3.92 19.14
C GLY A 227 -5.24 3.88 19.81
N SER A 228 -5.18 4.08 21.13
CA SER A 228 -3.94 3.99 21.91
C SER A 228 -3.51 2.55 22.24
N ILE A 229 -4.38 1.56 22.03
CA ILE A 229 -4.08 0.15 22.30
C ILE A 229 -3.23 -0.42 21.17
N GLU A 230 -2.15 -1.11 21.54
CA GLU A 230 -1.34 -1.93 20.64
C GLU A 230 -2.19 -3.08 20.05
N PRO A 231 -2.22 -3.26 18.71
CA PRO A 231 -2.92 -4.39 18.09
C PRO A 231 -2.41 -5.74 18.60
N ALA A 232 -3.31 -6.71 18.75
CA ALA A 232 -2.94 -8.06 19.16
C ALA A 232 -2.01 -8.73 18.13
N ASP A 233 -0.95 -9.39 18.61
CA ASP A 233 -0.13 -10.27 17.78
C ASP A 233 -0.87 -11.58 17.49
N LEU A 234 -1.22 -11.81 16.22
CA LEU A 234 -1.91 -13.01 15.76
C LEU A 234 -0.95 -14.10 15.27
N GLY A 235 0.37 -13.84 15.31
CA GLY A 235 1.38 -14.72 14.74
C GLY A 235 1.43 -14.70 13.21
N ALA A 236 2.29 -15.54 12.64
CA ALA A 236 2.47 -15.62 11.20
C ALA A 236 1.21 -16.20 10.50
N PRO A 237 0.91 -15.76 9.25
CA PRO A 237 -0.18 -16.34 8.46
C PRO A 237 -0.05 -17.86 8.34
N ILE A 238 -1.19 -18.56 8.39
CA ILE A 238 -1.23 -20.00 8.17
C ILE A 238 -0.79 -20.28 6.73
N GLN A 239 0.33 -20.98 6.56
CA GLN A 239 0.78 -21.41 5.24
C GLN A 239 -0.02 -22.64 4.82
N THR A 240 -0.84 -22.50 3.78
CA THR A 240 -1.50 -23.63 3.13
C THR A 240 -0.48 -24.36 2.27
N GLN A 241 -0.26 -25.65 2.55
CA GLN A 241 0.52 -26.54 1.69
C GLN A 241 -0.28 -26.96 0.45
#